data_AF-A0A520JGK2-F1
#
_entry.id   AF-A0A520JGK2-F1
#
_cell.length_a   1.000
_cell.length_b   1.000
_cell.length_c   1.000
_cell.angle_alpha   90.00
_cell.angle_beta   90.00
_cell.angle_gamma   90.00
#
_symmetry.space_group_name_H-M   'P 1'
#
loop_
_entity.id
_entity.type
_entity.pdbx_description
1 polymer ?
#
loop_
_entity_poly.entity_id
_entity_poly.type
_entity_poly.pdbx_seq_one_letter_code
_entity_poly.pdbx_strand_id
1 'polypeptide(L)'
;MAAAATHEWSPSRSAAGKYSPWLIVAIISIPTFMEVLDTSIANVALDHISGGLSITTDQATWVLTSYLVANAIVIPISGWLSDAIGR
;
A
#
# COMPACT_ATOMS: atom_id res chain seq x y z
N MET A 1 -11.89 -38.50 18.96
CA MET A 1 -11.82 -37.08 19.34
C MET A 1 -10.40 -36.61 19.04
N ALA A 2 -10.18 -36.09 17.83
CA ALA A 2 -8.82 -35.78 17.33
C ALA A 2 -8.31 -34.49 17.98
N ALA A 3 -7.15 -34.56 18.62
CA ALA A 3 -6.50 -33.43 19.28
C ALA A 3 -6.11 -32.36 18.26
N ALA A 4 -6.58 -31.13 18.48
CA ALA A 4 -6.19 -29.97 17.71
C ALA A 4 -4.69 -29.72 17.90
N ALA A 5 -3.92 -29.81 16.83
CA ALA A 5 -2.51 -29.43 16.83
C ALA A 5 -2.41 -27.95 17.19
N THR A 6 -1.91 -27.64 18.39
CA THR A 6 -1.55 -26.28 18.79
C THR A 6 -0.40 -25.85 17.88
N HIS A 7 -0.68 -24.95 16.94
CA HIS A 7 0.34 -24.36 16.07
C HIS A 7 1.23 -23.45 16.92
N GLU A 8 2.18 -24.04 17.62
CA GLU A 8 3.16 -23.33 18.43
C GLU A 8 4.01 -22.45 17.50
N TRP A 9 3.88 -21.14 17.66
CA TRP A 9 4.71 -20.16 16.96
C TRP A 9 6.18 -20.41 17.35
N SER A 10 6.98 -20.85 16.38
CA SER A 10 8.42 -21.04 16.56
C SER A 10 9.17 -19.80 16.05
N PRO A 11 9.97 -19.11 16.91
CA PRO A 11 10.74 -17.93 16.53
C PRO A 11 11.66 -18.14 15.32
N SER A 12 12.10 -19.38 15.07
CA SER A 12 12.96 -19.76 13.94
C SER A 12 12.28 -19.64 12.57
N ARG A 13 10.94 -19.54 12.51
CA ARG A 13 10.18 -19.27 11.28
C ARG A 13 9.77 -17.81 11.10
N SER A 14 10.04 -16.94 12.07
CA SER A 14 9.61 -15.55 12.01
C SER A 14 10.64 -14.70 11.26
N ALA A 15 10.23 -14.12 10.13
CA ALA A 15 11.00 -13.07 9.44
C ALA A 15 11.27 -11.83 10.34
N ALA A 16 10.57 -11.74 11.49
CA ALA A 16 10.69 -10.66 12.48
C ALA A 16 11.91 -10.78 13.42
N GLY A 17 12.61 -11.92 13.43
CA GLY A 17 13.75 -12.15 14.31
C GLY A 17 13.37 -12.00 15.80
N LYS A 18 14.02 -11.05 16.51
CA LYS A 18 13.77 -10.76 17.93
C LYS A 18 12.49 -9.95 18.20
N TYR A 19 11.88 -9.38 17.16
CA TYR A 19 10.71 -8.51 17.29
C TYR A 19 9.41 -9.31 17.18
N SER A 20 8.33 -8.79 17.79
CA SER A 20 7.01 -9.42 17.72
C SER A 20 6.49 -9.39 16.27
N PRO A 21 6.13 -10.55 15.66
CA PRO A 21 5.63 -10.59 14.28
C PRO A 21 4.36 -9.78 14.09
N TRP A 22 3.52 -9.69 15.13
CA TRP A 22 2.30 -8.88 15.10
C TRP A 22 2.58 -7.38 15.00
N LEU A 23 3.70 -6.92 15.59
CA LEU A 23 4.14 -5.53 15.47
C LEU A 23 4.55 -5.22 14.02
N ILE A 24 5.29 -6.12 13.37
CA ILE A 24 5.67 -5.96 11.96
C ILE A 24 4.43 -5.90 11.08
N VAL A 25 3.48 -6.82 11.28
CA VAL A 25 2.20 -6.83 10.55
C VAL A 25 1.45 -5.51 10.72
N ALA A 26 1.36 -4.99 11.94
CA ALA A 26 0.72 -3.71 12.18
C ALA A 26 1.42 -2.56 11.43
N ILE A 27 2.75 -2.51 11.47
CA ILE A 27 3.54 -1.46 10.81
C ILE A 27 3.39 -1.51 9.29
N ILE A 28 3.44 -2.69 8.66
CA ILE A 28 3.29 -2.82 7.19
C ILE A 28 1.84 -2.63 6.72
N SER A 29 0.87 -2.87 7.59
CA SER A 29 -0.56 -2.72 7.25
C SER A 29 -0.95 -1.25 7.09
N ILE A 30 -0.36 -0.34 7.87
CA ILE A 30 -0.64 1.09 7.80
C ILE A 30 -0.38 1.68 6.40
N PRO A 31 0.83 1.59 5.82
CA PRO A 31 1.10 2.14 4.48
C PRO A 31 0.30 1.42 3.40
N THR A 32 0.10 0.10 3.53
CA THR A 32 -0.75 -0.67 2.59
C THR A 32 -2.19 -0.17 2.59
N PHE A 33 -2.73 0.17 3.76
CA PHE A 33 -4.05 0.76 3.89
C PHE A 33 -4.11 2.18 3.31
N MET A 34 -3.07 2.99 3.55
CA MET A 34 -2.99 4.36 3.01
C MET A 34 -3.01 4.39 1.48
N GLU A 35 -2.32 3.47 0.82
CA GLU A 35 -2.36 3.32 -0.64
C GLU A 35 -3.80 3.17 -1.19
N VAL A 36 -4.63 2.39 -0.50
CA VAL A 36 -6.04 2.18 -0.89
C VAL A 36 -6.90 3.39 -0.52
N LEU A 37 -6.57 4.12 0.56
CA LEU A 37 -7.25 5.36 0.88
C LEU A 37 -7.01 6.44 -0.17
N ASP A 38 -5.77 6.62 -0.63
CA ASP A 38 -5.42 7.68 -1.59
C ASP A 38 -6.11 7.47 -2.93
N THR A 39 -6.16 6.22 -3.41
CA THR A 39 -6.92 5.86 -4.62
C THR A 39 -8.42 6.14 -4.46
N SER A 40 -8.99 5.85 -3.29
CA SER A 40 -10.40 6.12 -2.99
C SER A 40 -10.70 7.63 -2.96
N ILE A 41 -9.82 8.43 -2.35
CA ILE A 41 -9.94 9.89 -2.32
C ILE A 41 -9.88 10.46 -3.74
N ALA A 42 -8.92 10.01 -4.55
CA ALA A 42 -8.79 10.46 -5.93
C ALA A 42 -10.06 10.16 -6.75
N ASN A 43 -10.64 8.96 -6.59
CA ASN A 43 -11.88 8.58 -7.25
C ASN A 43 -13.07 9.48 -6.86
N VAL A 44 -13.23 9.79 -5.57
CA VAL A 44 -14.31 10.67 -5.09
C VAL A 44 -14.08 12.14 -5.48
N ALA A 45 -12.82 12.56 -5.57
CA ALA A 45 -12.46 13.93 -5.91
C ALA A 45 -12.62 14.23 -7.41
N LEU A 46 -12.70 13.24 -8.30
CA LEU A 46 -12.79 13.46 -9.75
C LEU A 46 -13.94 14.39 -10.15
N ASP A 47 -15.12 14.20 -9.57
CA ASP A 47 -16.29 15.05 -9.85
C ASP A 47 -16.11 16.49 -9.35
N HIS A 48 -15.39 16.65 -8.24
CA HIS A 48 -15.07 17.98 -7.71
C HIS A 48 -14.00 18.68 -8.56
N ILE A 49 -13.01 17.93 -9.05
CA ILE A 49 -11.96 18.43 -9.97
C ILE A 49 -12.57 18.84 -11.31
N SER A 50 -13.46 18.01 -11.88
CA SER A 50 -14.14 18.31 -13.15
C SER A 50 -15.01 19.57 -13.04
N GLY A 51 -15.80 19.68 -11.98
CA GLY A 51 -16.62 20.86 -11.69
C GLY A 51 -15.80 22.12 -11.40
N GLY A 52 -14.71 22.01 -10.65
CA GLY A 52 -13.85 23.14 -10.29
C GLY A 52 -13.01 23.69 -11.44
N LEU A 53 -12.60 22.84 -12.38
CA LEU A 53 -11.79 23.23 -13.55
C LEU A 53 -12.62 23.39 -14.84
N SER A 54 -13.93 23.15 -14.80
CA SER A 54 -14.81 23.14 -15.98
C SER A 54 -14.32 22.22 -17.10
N ILE A 55 -13.74 21.07 -16.73
CA ILE A 55 -13.27 20.04 -17.67
C ILE A 55 -14.25 18.86 -17.70
N THR A 56 -14.19 18.04 -18.75
CA THR A 56 -15.04 16.85 -18.82
C THR A 56 -14.57 15.78 -17.84
N THR A 57 -15.48 14.88 -17.42
CA THR A 57 -15.14 13.74 -16.55
C THR A 57 -14.09 12.83 -17.19
N ASP A 58 -14.10 12.68 -18.51
CA ASP A 58 -13.08 11.93 -19.25
C ASP A 58 -11.70 12.55 -19.08
N GLN A 59 -11.60 13.88 -19.11
CA GLN A 59 -10.34 14.59 -18.88
C GLN A 59 -9.89 14.46 -17.42
N ALA A 60 -10.82 14.54 -16.45
CA ALA A 60 -10.50 14.33 -15.04
C ALA A 60 -10.01 12.91 -14.76
N THR A 61 -10.53 11.89 -15.46
CA THR A 61 -10.13 10.48 -15.28
C THR A 61 -8.65 10.24 -15.59
N TRP A 62 -8.01 11.08 -16.43
CA TRP A 62 -6.56 11.02 -16.66
C TRP A 62 -5.72 11.29 -15.41
N VAL A 63 -6.30 11.88 -14.35
CA VAL A 63 -5.66 12.01 -13.04
C VAL A 63 -5.38 10.64 -12.43
N LEU A 64 -6.35 9.72 -12.49
CA LEU A 64 -6.18 8.35 -11.99
C LEU A 64 -5.15 7.57 -12.83
N THR A 65 -5.22 7.69 -14.15
CA THR A 65 -4.23 7.06 -15.03
C THR A 65 -2.81 7.57 -14.71
N SER A 66 -2.65 8.88 -14.51
CA SER A 66 -1.36 9.49 -14.15
C SER A 66 -0.87 9.02 -12.78
N TYR A 67 -1.77 8.88 -11.81
CA TYR A 67 -1.47 8.30 -10.51
C TYR A 67 -0.92 6.87 -10.63
N LEU A 68 -1.56 6.01 -11.43
CA LEU A 68 -1.10 4.64 -11.65
C LEU A 68 0.29 4.60 -12.33
N VAL A 69 0.53 5.48 -13.30
CA VAL A 69 1.84 5.60 -13.95
C VAL A 69 2.91 6.06 -12.94
N ALA A 70 2.59 7.03 -12.09
CA ALA A 70 3.50 7.48 -11.04
C ALA A 70 3.84 6.33 -10.09
N ASN A 71 2.86 5.56 -9.64
CA ASN A 71 3.09 4.38 -8.78
C ASN A 71 3.95 3.32 -9.46
N ALA A 72 3.71 3.05 -10.75
CA ALA A 72 4.51 2.11 -11.52
C ALA A 72 6.00 2.50 -11.60
N ILE A 73 6.32 3.80 -11.48
CA ILE A 73 7.69 4.32 -11.44
C ILE A 73 8.23 4.33 -10.00
N VAL A 74 7.43 4.79 -9.04
CA VAL A 74 7.87 4.98 -7.64
C VAL A 74 8.11 3.65 -6.93
N ILE A 75 7.34 2.60 -7.22
CA ILE A 75 7.51 1.29 -6.57
C ILE A 75 8.90 0.68 -6.84
N PRO A 76 9.37 0.56 -8.10
CA PRO A 76 10.73 0.11 -8.39
C PRO A 76 11.80 1.00 -7.76
N ILE A 77 11.61 2.33 -7.79
CA ILE A 77 12.55 3.28 -7.18
C ILE A 77 12.64 3.06 -5.67
N SER A 78 11.50 2.86 -4.99
CA SER A 78 11.45 2.58 -3.56
C SER A 78 12.16 1.28 -3.21
N GLY A 79 12.02 0.25 -4.07
CA GLY A 79 12.77 -1.00 -3.94
C GLY A 79 14.27 -0.79 -4.05
N TRP A 80 14.71 -0.11 -5.11
CA TRP A 80 16.12 0.25 -5.29
C TRP A 80 16.67 1.10 -4.14
N LEU A 81 15.89 2.08 -3.67
CA LEU A 81 16.28 2.98 -2.58
C LEU A 81 16.43 2.23 -1.25
N SER A 82 15.54 1.27 -1.00
CA SER A 82 15.62 0.39 0.19
C SER A 82 16.91 -0.44 0.17
N ASP A 83 17.30 -0.95 -1.00
CA ASP A 83 18.56 -1.68 -1.14
C ASP A 83 19.79 -0.75 -1.04
N ALA A 84 19.69 0.48 -1.56
CA ALA A 84 20.79 1.45 -1.57
C ALA A 84 21.07 2.09 -0.21
N ILE A 85 20.04 2.38 0.58
CA ILE A 85 20.18 3.02 1.92
C ILE A 85 20.26 1.97 3.03
N GLY A 86 19.75 0.76 2.79
CA GLY A 86 19.79 -0.39 3.70
C GLY A 86 18.39 -0.88 4.10
N ARG A 87 18.24 -2.20 4.24
CA ARG A 87 17.04 -2.87 4.79
C ARG A 87 16.87 -2.61 6.28
#